data_AF-S3CJK5-F1
#
_entry.id   AF-S3CJK5-F1
#
_cell.length_a   1.000
_cell.length_b   1.000
_cell.length_c   1.000
_cell.angle_alpha   90.00
_cell.angle_beta   90.00
_cell.angle_gamma   90.00
#
_symmetry.space_group_name_H-M   'P 1'
#
loop_
_entity.id
_entity.type
_entity.pdbx_description
1 polymer ?
#
loop_
_entity_poly.entity_id
_entity_poly.type
_entity_poly.pdbx_seq_one_letter_code
_entity_poly.pdbx_strand_id
1 'polypeptide(L)'
;MRLLFSLFLSLLLASRVSGGLLAVPALSVLPDCASTCLNSTDIISTCPDNNLICLCTSTSFQVALTGCVATACSIKESLTTKNATYAACGVTIRDEKKTYQNQVTPVLVLAGVFFIVRCLHRFVILRSSVVSDDYMLIATVVLALTTAFLNTYGVAANGLGQDVWTVPFDDLYRFGMYFYISAIFYYIDLGLGKITMLMFFLRIFPAVGVRKILIGTGVFCAGWTLLCAFLTVFQCTPVSYYWTSWDGEHEGTCLSGNAVAWANAAVNIALDLWMLGIPLAQLHGLQLHWKKKISVGIMFCVGTL
;
A
#
# COMPACT_ATOMS: atom_id res chain seq x y z
N MET A 1 9.25 1.91 -28.85
CA MET A 1 8.14 2.12 -29.82
C MET A 1 6.76 2.29 -29.17
N ARG A 2 6.41 1.53 -28.12
CA ARG A 2 5.15 1.73 -27.36
C ARG A 2 5.08 3.01 -26.50
N LEU A 3 6.23 3.52 -26.03
CA LEU A 3 6.32 4.75 -25.23
C LEU A 3 6.18 6.07 -26.02
N LEU A 4 6.45 6.04 -27.34
CA LEU A 4 6.29 7.21 -28.22
C LEU A 4 4.83 7.37 -28.71
N PHE A 5 4.10 6.26 -28.83
CA PHE A 5 2.69 6.27 -29.21
C PHE A 5 1.78 6.76 -28.07
N SER A 6 2.15 6.48 -26.80
CA SER A 6 1.45 6.98 -25.61
C SER A 6 1.65 8.48 -25.35
N LEU A 7 2.78 9.05 -25.76
CA LEU A 7 3.05 10.49 -25.66
C LEU A 7 2.32 11.30 -26.76
N PHE A 8 2.06 10.71 -27.93
CA PHE A 8 1.28 11.35 -28.99
C PHE A 8 -0.24 11.28 -28.75
N LEU A 9 -0.70 10.22 -28.07
CA LEU A 9 -2.11 10.04 -27.71
C LEU A 9 -2.56 10.92 -26.52
N SER A 10 -1.63 11.29 -25.63
CA SER A 10 -1.90 12.20 -24.51
C SER A 10 -2.02 13.67 -24.92
N LEU A 11 -1.43 14.09 -26.04
CA LEU A 11 -1.63 15.43 -26.61
C LEU A 11 -2.95 15.58 -27.39
N LEU A 12 -3.55 14.49 -27.87
CA LEU A 12 -4.81 14.52 -28.64
C LEU A 12 -6.08 14.42 -27.77
N LEU A 13 -5.95 14.10 -26.48
CA LEU A 13 -7.09 14.05 -25.53
C LEU A 13 -7.32 15.37 -24.79
N ALA A 14 -6.50 16.41 -25.03
CA ALA A 14 -6.61 17.72 -24.39
C ALA A 14 -7.71 18.64 -24.99
N SER A 15 -8.57 18.17 -25.89
CA SER A 15 -9.60 19.04 -26.50
C SER A 15 -10.86 18.31 -26.95
N ARG A 16 -11.64 17.77 -25.99
CA ARG A 16 -13.10 17.67 -26.14
C ARG A 16 -13.81 17.96 -24.82
N VAL A 17 -13.85 19.24 -24.46
CA VAL A 17 -14.97 19.78 -23.68
C VAL A 17 -16.16 19.79 -24.64
N SER A 18 -16.92 18.70 -24.65
CA SER A 18 -18.25 18.71 -25.25
C SER A 18 -19.13 19.58 -24.38
N GLY A 19 -19.34 20.82 -24.84
CA GLY A 19 -20.34 21.73 -24.30
C GLY A 19 -21.72 21.08 -24.40
N GLY A 20 -22.13 20.43 -23.32
CA GLY A 20 -23.49 19.99 -23.05
C GLY A 20 -24.02 20.81 -21.89
N LEU A 21 -24.96 21.69 -22.19
CA LEU A 21 -25.66 22.59 -21.28
C LEU A 21 -26.58 21.80 -20.31
N LEU A 22 -26.04 20.98 -19.38
CA LEU A 22 -26.83 20.16 -18.44
C LEU A 22 -26.13 19.91 -17.08
N ALA A 23 -25.49 20.91 -16.45
CA ALA A 23 -24.77 20.71 -15.16
C ALA A 23 -25.24 21.59 -13.98
N VAL A 24 -26.36 22.32 -14.11
CA VAL A 24 -26.92 23.13 -13.02
C VAL A 24 -27.44 22.32 -11.81
N PRO A 25 -27.97 21.08 -11.92
CA PRO A 25 -28.58 20.42 -10.75
C PRO A 25 -27.56 19.92 -9.71
N ALA A 26 -26.27 19.79 -10.05
CA ALA A 26 -25.26 19.35 -9.09
C ALA A 26 -24.84 20.48 -8.12
N LEU A 27 -24.83 21.73 -8.58
CA LEU A 27 -24.49 22.89 -7.74
C LEU A 27 -25.63 23.28 -6.78
N SER A 28 -26.87 22.90 -7.08
CA SER A 28 -28.04 23.18 -6.22
C SER A 28 -28.14 22.27 -4.99
N VAL A 29 -27.26 21.27 -4.85
CA VAL A 29 -27.25 20.30 -3.75
C VAL A 29 -26.01 20.48 -2.86
N LEU A 30 -25.37 21.65 -2.91
CA LEU A 30 -24.24 21.92 -2.02
C LEU A 30 -24.71 22.13 -0.58
N PRO A 31 -23.91 21.69 0.41
CA PRO A 31 -24.11 22.04 1.81
C PRO A 31 -24.09 23.57 2.03
N ASP A 32 -24.80 24.04 3.05
CA ASP A 32 -24.91 25.47 3.38
C ASP A 32 -23.55 26.14 3.65
N CYS A 33 -22.60 25.39 4.24
CA CYS A 33 -21.24 25.88 4.48
C CYS A 33 -20.51 26.17 3.15
N ALA A 34 -20.70 25.33 2.14
CA ALA A 34 -20.02 25.43 0.86
C ALA A 34 -20.66 26.46 -0.07
N SER A 35 -21.98 26.64 0.01
CA SER A 35 -22.69 27.71 -0.70
C SER A 35 -22.28 29.09 -0.18
N THR A 36 -22.01 29.21 1.11
CA THR A 36 -21.47 30.44 1.72
C THR A 36 -20.07 30.76 1.19
N CYS A 37 -19.21 29.75 1.07
CA CYS A 37 -17.88 29.91 0.46
C CYS A 37 -17.97 30.36 -1.00
N LEU A 38 -18.80 29.73 -1.82
CA LEU A 38 -18.97 30.08 -3.24
C LEU A 38 -19.42 31.53 -3.46
N ASN A 39 -20.24 32.06 -2.54
CA ASN A 39 -20.77 33.42 -2.60
C ASN A 39 -19.85 34.45 -1.93
N SER A 40 -18.65 34.07 -1.48
CA SER A 40 -17.70 35.00 -0.89
C SER A 40 -17.10 35.94 -1.94
N THR A 41 -16.87 37.20 -1.55
CA THR A 41 -16.40 38.27 -2.45
C THR A 41 -15.07 37.95 -3.12
N ASP A 42 -14.17 37.27 -2.42
CA ASP A 42 -12.87 36.85 -2.93
C ASP A 42 -13.02 35.84 -4.09
N ILE A 43 -14.02 34.97 -3.99
CA ILE A 43 -14.30 33.93 -4.99
C ILE A 43 -15.08 34.50 -6.18
N ILE A 44 -16.07 35.36 -5.95
CA ILE A 44 -16.83 36.05 -7.01
C ILE A 44 -15.92 36.94 -7.87
N SER A 45 -14.91 37.58 -7.27
CA SER A 45 -13.94 38.41 -8.01
C SER A 45 -13.09 37.61 -9.01
N THR A 46 -12.91 36.31 -8.75
CA THR A 46 -12.06 35.43 -9.57
C THR A 46 -12.82 34.87 -10.79
N CYS A 47 -14.13 34.61 -10.65
CA CYS A 47 -15.00 34.15 -11.73
C CYS A 47 -16.37 34.86 -11.67
N PRO A 48 -16.54 35.96 -12.41
CA PRO A 48 -17.83 36.66 -12.51
C PRO A 48 -18.93 35.74 -13.08
N ASP A 49 -20.16 35.94 -12.63
CA ASP A 49 -21.40 35.29 -13.12
C ASP A 49 -21.51 33.77 -12.92
N ASN A 50 -20.71 33.19 -12.02
CA ASN A 50 -20.72 31.75 -11.74
C ASN A 50 -20.53 30.89 -13.02
N ASN A 51 -19.73 31.40 -13.95
CA ASN A 51 -19.48 30.76 -15.24
C ASN A 51 -18.75 29.43 -15.05
N LEU A 52 -19.45 28.31 -15.30
CA LEU A 52 -18.94 26.95 -15.11
C LEU A 52 -17.57 26.72 -15.75
N ILE A 53 -17.30 27.31 -16.91
CA ILE A 53 -16.00 27.17 -17.59
C ILE A 53 -14.89 27.79 -16.74
N CYS A 54 -15.13 28.98 -16.17
CA CYS A 54 -14.18 29.66 -15.29
C CYS A 54 -13.96 28.88 -14.00
N LEU A 55 -15.02 28.38 -13.36
CA LEU A 55 -14.92 27.56 -12.14
C LEU A 55 -14.05 26.31 -12.35
N CYS A 56 -14.23 25.63 -13.49
CA CYS A 56 -13.55 24.36 -13.75
C CYS A 56 -12.11 24.52 -14.26
N THR A 57 -11.75 25.69 -14.82
CA THR A 57 -10.42 25.90 -15.44
C THR A 57 -9.48 26.75 -14.59
N SER A 58 -10.00 27.62 -13.71
CA SER A 58 -9.15 28.52 -12.93
C SER A 58 -8.61 27.85 -11.66
N THR A 59 -7.29 27.75 -11.57
CA THR A 59 -6.60 27.17 -10.40
C THR A 59 -6.70 28.05 -9.16
N SER A 60 -6.71 29.37 -9.32
CA SER A 60 -6.90 30.35 -8.24
C SER A 60 -8.24 30.17 -7.54
N PHE A 61 -9.32 30.00 -8.30
CA PHE A 61 -10.65 29.70 -7.77
C PHE A 61 -10.65 28.37 -7.02
N GLN A 62 -10.10 27.32 -7.61
CA GLN A 62 -10.06 25.99 -6.97
C GLN A 62 -9.30 26.01 -5.65
N VAL A 63 -8.17 26.73 -5.57
CA VAL A 63 -7.39 26.88 -4.34
C VAL A 63 -8.16 27.69 -3.30
N ALA A 64 -8.75 28.83 -3.68
CA ALA A 64 -9.51 29.68 -2.77
C ALA A 64 -10.75 28.96 -2.21
N LEU A 65 -11.51 28.29 -3.08
CA LEU A 65 -12.67 27.49 -2.69
C LEU A 65 -12.29 26.34 -1.78
N THR A 66 -11.23 25.59 -2.13
CA THR A 66 -10.74 24.48 -1.30
C THR A 66 -10.29 24.98 0.07
N GLY A 67 -9.62 26.14 0.14
CA GLY A 67 -9.20 26.76 1.40
C GLY A 67 -10.37 27.19 2.28
N CYS A 68 -11.40 27.82 1.69
CA CYS A 68 -12.61 28.20 2.43
C CYS A 68 -13.38 26.97 2.92
N VAL A 69 -13.64 25.99 2.05
CA VAL A 69 -14.38 24.78 2.40
C VAL A 69 -13.65 23.97 3.46
N ALA A 70 -12.31 23.85 3.38
CA ALA A 70 -11.52 23.12 4.36
C ALA A 70 -11.55 23.75 5.78
N THR A 71 -11.91 25.02 5.91
CA THR A 71 -11.98 25.73 7.19
C THR A 71 -13.41 25.92 7.70
N ALA A 72 -14.38 26.07 6.80
CA ALA A 72 -15.77 26.36 7.13
C ALA A 72 -16.68 25.12 7.18
N CYS A 73 -16.30 24.01 6.53
CA CYS A 73 -17.11 22.80 6.42
C CYS A 73 -16.51 21.62 7.18
N SER A 74 -17.35 20.65 7.56
CA SER A 74 -16.87 19.34 8.00
C SER A 74 -16.15 18.59 6.87
N ILE A 75 -15.38 17.55 7.20
CA ILE A 75 -14.68 16.74 6.18
C ILE A 75 -15.70 16.05 5.25
N LYS A 76 -16.81 15.55 5.80
CA LYS A 76 -17.88 14.93 5.01
C LYS A 76 -18.48 15.92 4.01
N GLU A 77 -18.84 17.12 4.46
CA GLU A 77 -19.36 18.18 3.59
C GLU A 77 -18.33 18.63 2.55
N SER A 78 -17.05 18.68 2.92
CA SER A 78 -15.95 19.00 2.01
C SER A 78 -15.84 17.96 0.87
N LEU A 79 -15.96 16.67 1.20
CA LEU A 79 -15.96 15.59 0.22
C LEU A 79 -17.21 15.63 -0.66
N THR A 80 -18.40 15.87 -0.10
CA THR A 80 -19.64 16.03 -0.87
C THR A 80 -19.56 17.21 -1.83
N THR A 81 -19.02 18.35 -1.36
CA THR A 81 -18.80 19.55 -2.17
C THR A 81 -17.83 19.25 -3.31
N LYS A 82 -16.73 18.55 -3.02
CA LYS A 82 -15.77 18.14 -4.04
C LYS A 82 -16.39 17.22 -5.08
N ASN A 83 -17.20 16.24 -4.66
CA ASN A 83 -17.89 15.34 -5.58
C ASN A 83 -18.87 16.11 -6.50
N ALA A 84 -19.70 16.97 -5.92
CA ALA A 84 -20.68 17.77 -6.67
C ALA A 84 -20.00 18.74 -7.67
N THR A 85 -18.95 19.44 -7.24
CA THR A 85 -18.20 20.37 -8.11
C THR A 85 -17.45 19.65 -9.21
N TYR A 86 -16.79 18.52 -8.93
CA TYR A 86 -16.08 17.73 -9.95
C TYR A 86 -17.06 17.10 -10.95
N ALA A 87 -18.22 16.64 -10.48
CA ALA A 87 -19.29 16.15 -11.34
C ALA A 87 -19.82 17.25 -12.26
N ALA A 88 -20.02 18.47 -11.74
CA ALA A 88 -20.44 19.63 -12.54
C ALA A 88 -19.39 20.00 -13.60
N CYS A 89 -18.10 19.84 -13.29
CA CYS A 89 -17.00 20.05 -14.23
C CYS A 89 -16.77 18.89 -15.22
N GLY A 90 -17.56 17.81 -15.14
CA GLY A 90 -17.39 16.64 -16.00
C GLY A 90 -16.06 15.91 -15.77
N VAL A 91 -15.46 16.04 -14.59
CA VAL A 91 -14.22 15.32 -14.26
C VAL A 91 -14.54 13.83 -14.13
N THR A 92 -13.86 13.02 -14.92
CA THR A 92 -14.02 11.56 -14.89
C THR A 92 -13.55 10.99 -13.55
N ILE A 93 -14.37 10.14 -12.94
CA ILE A 93 -14.00 9.40 -11.73
C ILE A 93 -12.86 8.44 -12.07
N ARG A 94 -11.73 8.54 -11.35
CA ARG A 94 -10.63 7.60 -11.50
C ARG A 94 -10.97 6.31 -10.74
N ASP A 95 -10.88 5.18 -11.43
CA ASP A 95 -11.01 3.84 -10.84
C ASP A 95 -9.89 2.93 -11.34
N GLU A 96 -8.87 2.76 -10.51
CA GLU A 96 -7.68 1.94 -10.75
C GLU A 96 -7.74 0.59 -10.01
N LYS A 97 -8.92 0.17 -9.53
CA LYS A 97 -9.07 -1.09 -8.79
C LYS A 97 -8.62 -2.30 -9.60
N LYS A 98 -8.99 -2.34 -10.88
CA LYS A 98 -8.57 -3.42 -11.80
C LYS A 98 -7.07 -3.41 -12.03
N THR A 99 -6.45 -2.24 -12.11
CA THR A 99 -5.01 -2.09 -12.26
C THR A 99 -4.28 -2.69 -11.05
N TYR A 100 -4.76 -2.40 -9.84
CA TYR A 100 -4.24 -3.00 -8.60
C TYR A 100 -4.39 -4.54 -8.60
N GLN A 101 -5.59 -5.05 -8.90
CA GLN A 101 -5.85 -6.50 -8.93
C GLN A 101 -4.99 -7.21 -9.98
N ASN A 102 -4.81 -6.61 -11.15
CA ASN A 102 -3.98 -7.14 -12.22
C ASN A 102 -2.49 -7.19 -11.85
N GLN A 103 -2.02 -6.33 -10.94
CA GLN A 103 -0.64 -6.36 -10.45
C GLN A 103 -0.43 -7.40 -9.34
N VAL A 104 -1.39 -7.54 -8.43
CA VAL A 104 -1.27 -8.47 -7.28
C VAL A 104 -1.45 -9.93 -7.69
N THR A 105 -2.43 -10.21 -8.56
CA THR A 105 -2.78 -11.58 -8.99
C THR A 105 -1.59 -12.38 -9.55
N PRO A 106 -0.78 -11.88 -10.51
CA PRO A 106 0.32 -12.67 -11.08
C PRO A 106 1.40 -12.99 -10.06
N VAL A 107 1.70 -12.07 -9.13
CA VAL A 107 2.70 -12.31 -8.07
C VAL A 107 2.23 -13.42 -7.13
N LEU A 108 0.95 -13.40 -6.76
CA LEU A 108 0.36 -14.43 -5.90
C LEU A 108 0.33 -15.80 -6.57
N VAL A 109 -0.04 -15.85 -7.85
CA VAL A 109 -0.04 -17.09 -8.65
C VAL A 109 1.38 -17.64 -8.75
N LEU A 110 2.36 -16.79 -9.06
CA LEU A 110 3.75 -17.20 -9.17
C LEU A 110 4.28 -17.76 -7.83
N ALA A 111 4.01 -17.09 -6.72
CA ALA A 111 4.37 -17.57 -5.38
C ALA A 111 3.71 -18.92 -5.05
N GLY A 112 2.43 -19.08 -5.39
CA GLY A 112 1.70 -20.35 -5.23
C GLY A 112 2.31 -21.49 -6.03
N VAL A 113 2.70 -21.25 -7.28
CA VAL A 113 3.37 -22.25 -8.12
C VAL A 113 4.71 -22.69 -7.50
N PHE A 114 5.54 -21.74 -7.06
CA PHE A 114 6.81 -22.08 -6.40
C PHE A 114 6.62 -22.87 -5.10
N PHE A 115 5.61 -22.52 -4.32
CA PHE A 115 5.27 -23.26 -3.11
C PHE A 115 4.84 -24.70 -3.43
N ILE A 116 3.96 -24.89 -4.43
CA ILE A 116 3.54 -26.23 -4.87
C ILE A 116 4.72 -27.05 -5.37
N VAL A 117 5.59 -26.47 -6.21
CA VAL A 117 6.80 -27.15 -6.71
C VAL A 117 7.69 -27.57 -5.54
N ARG A 118 7.85 -26.72 -4.53
CA ARG A 118 8.63 -27.04 -3.34
C ARG A 118 8.01 -28.18 -2.53
N CYS A 119 6.69 -28.17 -2.32
CA CYS A 119 5.98 -29.27 -1.66
C CYS A 119 6.15 -30.59 -2.44
N LEU A 120 5.94 -30.58 -3.76
CA LEU A 120 6.12 -31.75 -4.63
C LEU A 120 7.55 -32.29 -4.54
N HIS A 121 8.55 -31.43 -4.67
CA HIS A 121 9.95 -31.84 -4.54
C HIS A 121 10.23 -32.47 -3.16
N ARG A 122 9.68 -31.92 -2.09
CA ARG A 122 9.93 -32.43 -0.75
C ARG A 122 9.23 -33.75 -0.46
N PHE A 123 7.94 -33.86 -0.77
CA PHE A 123 7.14 -35.03 -0.44
C PHE A 123 7.30 -36.17 -1.44
N VAL A 124 7.42 -35.86 -2.73
CA VAL A 124 7.48 -36.88 -3.79
C VAL A 124 8.91 -37.31 -4.09
N ILE A 125 9.83 -36.34 -4.26
CA ILE A 125 11.23 -36.63 -4.66
C ILE A 125 12.08 -36.99 -3.44
N LEU A 126 12.12 -36.12 -2.43
CA LEU A 126 12.95 -36.34 -1.24
C LEU A 126 12.33 -37.30 -0.22
N ARG A 127 11.02 -37.59 -0.31
CA ARG A 127 10.24 -38.43 0.63
C ARG A 127 10.59 -38.16 2.10
N SER A 128 10.80 -36.90 2.43
CA SER A 128 11.30 -36.47 3.73
C SER A 128 10.17 -35.90 4.58
N SER A 129 10.23 -36.12 5.89
CA SER A 129 9.28 -35.52 6.83
C SER A 129 9.37 -34.00 6.85
N VAL A 130 8.29 -33.37 7.29
CA VAL A 130 8.21 -31.92 7.51
C VAL A 130 9.17 -31.56 8.65
N VAL A 131 9.98 -30.54 8.45
CA VAL A 131 10.93 -30.01 9.46
C VAL A 131 10.46 -28.62 9.88
N SER A 132 10.98 -28.10 11.00
CA SER A 132 10.67 -26.76 11.54
C SER A 132 10.56 -25.66 10.47
N ASP A 133 11.47 -25.65 9.51
CA ASP A 133 11.55 -24.62 8.47
C ASP A 133 10.34 -24.61 7.53
N ASP A 134 9.71 -25.77 7.30
CA ASP A 134 8.51 -25.82 6.45
C ASP A 134 7.29 -25.30 7.16
N TYR A 135 7.18 -25.52 8.48
CA TYR A 135 6.06 -24.96 9.25
C TYR A 135 6.07 -23.44 9.19
N MET A 136 7.26 -22.85 9.27
CA MET A 136 7.43 -21.39 9.15
C MET A 136 7.12 -20.91 7.74
N LEU A 137 7.58 -21.63 6.71
CA LEU A 137 7.21 -21.32 5.33
C LEU A 137 5.71 -21.42 5.07
N ILE A 138 5.05 -22.46 5.58
CA ILE A 138 3.60 -22.64 5.47
C ILE A 138 2.89 -21.48 6.18
N ALA A 139 3.35 -21.10 7.37
CA ALA A 139 2.79 -19.98 8.11
C ALA A 139 2.91 -18.66 7.32
N THR A 140 4.08 -18.37 6.73
CA THR A 140 4.28 -17.22 5.83
C THR A 140 3.30 -17.25 4.65
N VAL A 141 3.18 -18.38 3.96
CA VAL A 141 2.28 -18.47 2.79
C VAL A 141 0.81 -18.28 3.17
N VAL A 142 0.37 -18.84 4.30
CA VAL A 142 -1.00 -18.67 4.80
C VAL A 142 -1.27 -17.21 5.15
N LEU A 143 -0.32 -16.53 5.79
CA LEU A 143 -0.44 -15.10 6.12
C LEU A 143 -0.40 -14.20 4.88
N ALA A 144 0.46 -14.49 3.91
CA ALA A 144 0.50 -13.79 2.64
C ALA A 144 -0.83 -13.91 1.88
N LEU A 145 -1.43 -15.12 1.84
CA LEU A 145 -2.75 -15.33 1.25
C LEU A 145 -3.85 -14.56 2.00
N THR A 146 -3.79 -14.54 3.33
CA THR A 146 -4.73 -13.78 4.16
C THR A 146 -4.62 -12.28 3.87
N THR A 147 -3.40 -11.76 3.78
CA THR A 147 -3.13 -10.35 3.44
C THR A 147 -3.61 -10.01 2.03
N ALA A 148 -3.40 -10.89 1.05
CA ALA A 148 -3.88 -10.69 -0.32
C ALA A 148 -5.42 -10.68 -0.39
N PHE A 149 -6.08 -11.57 0.37
CA PHE A 149 -7.53 -11.62 0.49
C PHE A 149 -8.08 -10.33 1.12
N LEU A 150 -7.52 -9.89 2.26
CA LEU A 150 -7.92 -8.66 2.94
C LEU A 150 -7.74 -7.43 2.05
N ASN A 151 -6.64 -7.34 1.30
CA ASN A 151 -6.44 -6.21 0.41
C ASN A 151 -7.39 -6.22 -0.79
N THR A 152 -7.72 -7.39 -1.34
CA THR A 152 -8.59 -7.50 -2.53
C THR A 152 -10.07 -7.30 -2.19
N TYR A 153 -10.55 -7.95 -1.13
CA TYR A 153 -11.97 -7.99 -0.76
C TYR A 153 -12.33 -7.05 0.40
N GLY A 154 -11.34 -6.63 1.18
CA GLY A 154 -11.50 -5.58 2.19
C GLY A 154 -11.14 -4.23 1.61
N VAL A 155 -9.86 -3.95 1.47
CA VAL A 155 -9.36 -2.60 1.12
C VAL A 155 -9.83 -2.16 -0.27
N ALA A 156 -9.63 -2.98 -1.31
CA ALA A 156 -10.03 -2.65 -2.67
C ALA A 156 -11.52 -2.75 -2.95
N ALA A 157 -12.29 -3.46 -2.12
CA ALA A 157 -13.74 -3.41 -2.20
C ALA A 157 -14.32 -2.09 -1.69
N ASN A 158 -13.65 -1.47 -0.71
CA ASN A 158 -14.12 -0.29 0.00
C ASN A 158 -13.45 1.02 -0.44
N GLY A 159 -12.87 1.08 -1.65
CA GLY A 159 -12.40 2.35 -2.25
C GLY A 159 -10.92 2.44 -2.65
N LEU A 160 -10.11 1.36 -2.51
CA LEU A 160 -8.73 1.41 -3.03
C LEU A 160 -8.71 1.64 -4.54
N GLY A 161 -7.94 2.64 -4.96
CA GLY A 161 -7.80 3.00 -6.38
C GLY A 161 -8.91 3.90 -6.90
N GLN A 162 -9.85 4.32 -6.04
CA GLN A 162 -10.90 5.30 -6.37
C GLN A 162 -10.60 6.65 -5.72
N ASP A 163 -11.19 7.71 -6.25
CA ASP A 163 -11.09 9.03 -5.63
C ASP A 163 -11.93 9.10 -4.35
N VAL A 164 -11.34 9.58 -3.25
CA VAL A 164 -11.97 9.53 -1.91
C VAL A 164 -13.36 10.18 -1.85
N TRP A 165 -13.61 11.22 -2.65
CA TRP A 165 -14.89 11.92 -2.69
C TRP A 165 -16.01 11.15 -3.41
N THR A 166 -15.70 10.05 -4.10
CA THR A 166 -16.70 9.21 -4.77
C THR A 166 -17.11 7.99 -3.95
N VAL A 167 -16.40 7.74 -2.84
CA VAL A 167 -16.61 6.56 -1.99
C VAL A 167 -17.66 6.88 -0.90
N PRO A 168 -18.64 5.99 -0.64
CA PRO A 168 -19.56 6.15 0.47
C PRO A 168 -18.84 6.25 1.82
N PHE A 169 -19.34 7.09 2.72
CA PHE A 169 -18.68 7.31 4.02
C PHE A 169 -18.57 6.02 4.87
N ASP A 170 -19.59 5.16 4.83
CA ASP A 170 -19.54 3.85 5.52
C ASP A 170 -18.40 2.95 5.01
N ASP A 171 -18.12 3.02 3.71
CA ASP A 171 -17.05 2.25 3.09
C ASP A 171 -15.68 2.85 3.43
N LEU A 172 -15.56 4.15 3.68
CA LEU A 172 -14.31 4.75 4.19
C LEU A 172 -13.92 4.24 5.58
N TYR A 173 -14.89 4.06 6.50
CA TYR A 173 -14.60 3.43 7.80
C TYR A 173 -14.15 1.97 7.62
N ARG A 174 -14.82 1.21 6.74
CA ARG A 174 -14.45 -0.18 6.44
C ARG A 174 -13.08 -0.27 5.78
N PHE A 175 -12.78 0.63 4.85
CA PHE A 175 -11.47 0.75 4.22
C PHE A 175 -10.39 0.92 5.27
N GLY A 176 -10.55 1.89 6.18
CA GLY A 176 -9.60 2.14 7.27
C GLY A 176 -9.41 0.90 8.16
N MET A 177 -10.51 0.20 8.50
CA MET A 177 -10.45 -1.01 9.33
C MET A 177 -9.72 -2.17 8.62
N TYR A 178 -10.03 -2.43 7.34
CA TYR A 178 -9.34 -3.49 6.60
C TYR A 178 -7.87 -3.15 6.34
N PHE A 179 -7.56 -1.87 6.11
CA PHE A 179 -6.19 -1.40 5.92
C PHE A 179 -5.38 -1.51 7.22
N TYR A 180 -5.99 -1.22 8.36
CA TYR A 180 -5.40 -1.46 9.69
C TYR A 180 -5.03 -2.93 9.89
N ILE A 181 -5.98 -3.83 9.65
CA ILE A 181 -5.77 -5.27 9.82
C ILE A 181 -4.69 -5.77 8.85
N SER A 182 -4.72 -5.33 7.59
CA SER A 182 -3.73 -5.73 6.59
C SER A 182 -2.33 -5.23 6.94
N ALA A 183 -2.19 -4.04 7.54
CA ALA A 183 -0.91 -3.51 8.00
C ALA A 183 -0.28 -4.38 9.09
N ILE A 184 -1.08 -4.88 10.05
CA ILE A 184 -0.57 -5.78 11.11
C ILE A 184 -0.03 -7.07 10.50
N PHE A 185 -0.81 -7.71 9.62
CA PHE A 185 -0.39 -8.94 8.95
C PHE A 185 0.85 -8.72 8.08
N TYR A 186 0.95 -7.58 7.41
CA TYR A 186 2.11 -7.22 6.62
C TYR A 186 3.41 -7.20 7.43
N TYR A 187 3.44 -6.55 8.60
CA TYR A 187 4.64 -6.53 9.43
C TYR A 187 5.05 -7.93 9.92
N ILE A 188 4.06 -8.76 10.28
CA ILE A 188 4.31 -10.15 10.71
C ILE A 188 4.87 -10.97 9.54
N ASP A 189 4.29 -10.82 8.36
CA ASP A 189 4.69 -11.57 7.16
C ASP A 189 6.14 -11.23 6.74
N LEU A 190 6.52 -9.94 6.76
CA LEU A 190 7.91 -9.51 6.53
C LEU A 190 8.89 -10.20 7.48
N GLY A 191 8.56 -10.28 8.77
CA GLY A 191 9.40 -10.93 9.78
C GLY A 191 9.52 -12.43 9.56
N LEU A 192 8.40 -13.10 9.32
CA LEU A 192 8.37 -14.54 9.11
C LEU A 192 9.13 -14.95 7.83
N GLY A 193 9.05 -14.14 6.76
CA GLY A 193 9.84 -14.35 5.55
C GLY A 193 11.35 -14.37 5.85
N LYS A 194 11.84 -13.36 6.58
CA LYS A 194 13.25 -13.27 6.99
C LYS A 194 13.65 -14.41 7.94
N ILE A 195 12.81 -14.76 8.91
CA ILE A 195 13.07 -15.89 9.83
C ILE A 195 13.17 -17.21 9.05
N THR A 196 12.26 -17.46 8.10
CA THR A 196 12.28 -18.65 7.22
C THR A 196 13.59 -18.73 6.43
N MET A 197 14.06 -17.62 5.89
CA MET A 197 15.33 -17.53 5.18
C MET A 197 16.54 -17.76 6.09
N LEU A 198 16.54 -17.22 7.30
CA LEU A 198 17.61 -17.42 8.29
C LEU A 198 17.70 -18.89 8.74
N MET A 199 16.57 -19.57 8.93
CA MET A 199 16.55 -21.00 9.24
C MET A 199 17.12 -21.83 8.09
N PHE A 200 16.80 -21.47 6.85
CA PHE A 200 17.41 -22.09 5.68
C PHE A 200 18.94 -21.90 5.65
N PHE A 201 19.44 -20.72 6.01
CA PHE A 201 20.88 -20.46 6.11
C PHE A 201 21.55 -21.26 7.24
N LEU A 202 20.89 -21.41 8.39
CA LEU A 202 21.39 -22.22 9.50
C LEU A 202 21.60 -23.68 9.11
N ARG A 203 20.81 -24.19 8.16
CA ARG A 203 20.95 -25.55 7.62
C ARG A 203 22.08 -25.68 6.60
N ILE A 204 22.32 -24.64 5.80
CA ILE A 204 23.36 -24.66 4.75
C ILE A 204 24.75 -24.47 5.35
N PHE A 205 24.91 -23.57 6.31
CA PHE A 205 26.22 -23.17 6.83
C PHE A 205 26.46 -23.78 8.22
N PRO A 206 27.26 -24.87 8.33
CA PRO A 206 27.51 -25.54 9.61
C PRO A 206 28.52 -24.81 10.51
N ALA A 207 29.21 -23.76 10.00
CA ALA A 207 30.26 -23.07 10.73
C ALA A 207 29.73 -22.41 12.02
N VAL A 208 30.35 -22.72 13.16
CA VAL A 208 29.87 -22.31 14.50
C VAL A 208 29.75 -20.79 14.64
N GLY A 209 30.73 -20.03 14.11
CA GLY A 209 30.70 -18.56 14.14
C GLY A 209 29.53 -17.98 13.34
N VAL A 210 29.32 -18.48 12.12
CA VAL A 210 28.21 -18.07 11.25
C VAL A 210 26.87 -18.42 11.87
N ARG A 211 26.76 -19.62 12.48
CA ARG A 211 25.55 -20.06 13.16
C ARG A 211 25.14 -19.13 14.29
N LYS A 212 26.11 -18.65 15.11
CA LYS A 212 25.84 -17.66 16.16
C LYS A 212 25.34 -16.34 15.59
N ILE A 213 25.92 -15.86 14.50
CA ILE A 213 25.50 -14.63 13.82
C ILE A 213 24.07 -14.78 13.26
N LEU A 214 23.77 -15.90 12.60
CA LEU A 214 22.44 -16.17 12.06
C LEU A 214 21.36 -16.26 13.16
N ILE A 215 21.65 -16.94 14.28
CA ILE A 215 20.74 -16.98 15.43
C ILE A 215 20.53 -15.58 16.02
N GLY A 216 21.61 -14.81 16.22
CA GLY A 216 21.51 -13.43 16.72
C GLY A 216 20.69 -12.53 15.80
N THR A 217 20.87 -12.66 14.49
CA THR A 217 20.08 -11.95 13.48
C THR A 217 18.61 -12.36 13.53
N GLY A 218 18.33 -13.65 13.73
CA GLY A 218 16.95 -14.16 13.86
C GLY A 218 16.24 -13.63 15.11
N VAL A 219 16.93 -13.58 16.25
CA VAL A 219 16.39 -13.01 17.50
C VAL A 219 16.10 -11.52 17.31
N PHE A 220 17.03 -10.77 16.71
CA PHE A 220 16.82 -9.36 16.42
C PHE A 220 15.63 -9.15 15.48
N CYS A 221 15.54 -9.92 14.40
CA CYS A 221 14.45 -9.85 13.44
C CYS A 221 13.09 -10.12 14.13
N ALA A 222 12.99 -11.18 14.93
CA ALA A 222 11.77 -11.50 15.66
C ALA A 222 11.37 -10.39 16.64
N GLY A 223 12.33 -9.83 17.38
CA GLY A 223 12.11 -8.72 18.30
C GLY A 223 11.64 -7.45 17.57
N TRP A 224 12.26 -7.11 16.44
CA TRP A 224 11.89 -5.97 15.61
C TRP A 224 10.48 -6.13 15.02
N THR A 225 10.17 -7.30 14.47
CA THR A 225 8.83 -7.59 13.95
C THR A 225 7.76 -7.49 15.04
N LEU A 226 8.03 -8.05 16.22
CA LEU A 226 7.09 -7.97 17.34
C LEU A 226 6.88 -6.52 17.79
N LEU A 227 7.94 -5.72 17.86
CA LEU A 227 7.87 -4.30 18.18
C LEU A 227 7.02 -3.54 17.16
N CYS A 228 7.28 -3.69 15.87
CA CYS A 228 6.51 -3.01 14.82
C CYS A 228 5.05 -3.46 14.77
N ALA A 229 4.77 -4.75 14.95
CA ALA A 229 3.41 -5.26 15.03
C ALA A 229 2.68 -4.68 16.25
N PHE A 230 3.33 -4.67 17.43
CA PHE A 230 2.77 -4.09 18.65
C PHE A 230 2.51 -2.59 18.50
N LEU A 231 3.48 -1.84 17.98
CA LEU A 231 3.32 -0.41 17.70
C LEU A 231 2.17 -0.16 16.74
N THR A 232 1.99 -0.99 15.70
CA THR A 232 0.89 -0.84 14.75
C THR A 232 -0.46 -1.14 15.40
N VAL A 233 -0.55 -2.18 16.23
CA VAL A 233 -1.79 -2.52 16.96
C VAL A 233 -2.20 -1.40 17.91
N PHE A 234 -1.25 -0.83 18.64
CA PHE A 234 -1.50 0.21 19.64
C PHE A 234 -1.13 1.62 19.13
N GLN A 235 -1.14 1.83 17.81
CA GLN A 235 -0.69 3.11 17.24
C GLN A 235 -1.64 4.26 17.56
N CYS A 236 -2.90 3.97 17.87
CA CYS A 236 -3.92 4.97 18.19
C CYS A 236 -4.58 4.70 19.54
N THR A 237 -4.98 5.78 20.22
CA THR A 237 -5.75 5.75 21.46
C THR A 237 -7.03 6.60 21.30
N PRO A 238 -8.23 5.98 21.32
CA PRO A 238 -8.51 4.53 21.30
C PRO A 238 -8.09 3.87 19.97
N VAL A 239 -7.97 2.54 19.92
CA VAL A 239 -7.56 1.80 18.70
C VAL A 239 -8.51 2.07 17.53
N SER A 240 -9.81 2.21 17.82
CA SER A 240 -10.83 2.57 16.82
C SER A 240 -10.63 3.91 16.16
N TYR A 241 -9.83 4.79 16.76
CA TYR A 241 -9.51 6.08 16.20
C TYR A 241 -8.78 5.95 14.85
N TYR A 242 -8.04 4.86 14.60
CA TYR A 242 -7.34 4.67 13.33
C TYR A 242 -8.25 4.72 12.09
N TRP A 243 -9.43 4.10 12.15
CA TRP A 243 -10.36 4.05 11.02
C TRP A 243 -11.52 5.04 11.15
N THR A 244 -11.60 5.78 12.26
CA THR A 244 -12.64 6.81 12.48
C THR A 244 -12.08 8.23 12.34
N SER A 245 -10.77 8.44 12.50
CA SER A 245 -10.16 9.79 12.47
C SER A 245 -10.31 10.54 11.16
N TRP A 246 -10.65 9.87 10.06
CA TRP A 246 -10.72 10.49 8.73
C TRP A 246 -11.84 11.54 8.64
N ASP A 247 -12.89 11.43 9.45
CA ASP A 247 -14.04 12.35 9.42
C ASP A 247 -13.85 13.61 10.28
N GLY A 248 -12.88 13.60 11.19
CA GLY A 248 -12.62 14.69 12.13
C GLY A 248 -13.70 14.86 13.21
N GLU A 249 -14.65 13.92 13.34
CA GLU A 249 -15.75 13.95 14.33
C GLU A 249 -15.38 13.19 15.62
N HIS A 250 -14.34 12.36 15.54
CA HIS A 250 -13.88 11.52 16.64
C HIS A 250 -12.66 12.15 17.32
N GLU A 251 -12.55 11.96 18.64
CA GLU A 251 -11.38 12.38 19.40
C GLU A 251 -10.43 11.20 19.65
N GLY A 252 -9.13 11.47 19.49
CA GLY A 252 -8.10 10.50 19.76
C GLY A 252 -6.73 11.00 19.31
N THR A 253 -5.71 10.22 19.62
CA THR A 253 -4.34 10.50 19.17
C THR A 253 -3.72 9.26 18.55
N CYS A 254 -2.95 9.46 17.50
CA CYS A 254 -2.20 8.40 16.84
C CYS A 254 -0.72 8.76 16.77
N LEU A 255 0.13 7.74 16.85
CA LEU A 255 1.52 7.81 16.43
C LEU A 255 1.59 8.17 14.94
N SER A 256 2.66 8.86 14.55
CA SER A 256 2.91 9.15 13.14
C SER A 256 3.15 7.85 12.38
N GLY A 257 2.14 7.39 11.64
CA GLY A 257 2.23 6.18 10.81
C GLY A 257 3.37 6.26 9.79
N ASN A 258 3.65 7.46 9.27
CA ASN A 258 4.80 7.70 8.41
C ASN A 258 6.11 7.43 9.17
N ALA A 259 6.30 8.00 10.36
CA ALA A 259 7.55 7.79 11.11
C ALA A 259 7.82 6.29 11.38
N VAL A 260 6.77 5.55 11.77
CA VAL A 260 6.87 4.09 11.99
C VAL A 260 7.20 3.35 10.68
N ALA A 261 6.53 3.70 9.58
CA ALA A 261 6.75 3.07 8.28
C ALA A 261 8.18 3.31 7.75
N TRP A 262 8.67 4.55 7.83
CA TRP A 262 10.03 4.92 7.40
C TRP A 262 11.11 4.22 8.25
N ALA A 263 10.92 4.17 9.58
CA ALA A 263 11.83 3.47 10.47
C ALA A 263 11.85 1.95 10.16
N ASN A 264 10.67 1.35 9.96
CA ASN A 264 10.58 -0.05 9.59
C ASN A 264 11.24 -0.33 8.24
N ALA A 265 10.98 0.50 7.22
CA ALA A 265 11.59 0.34 5.91
C ALA A 265 13.13 0.38 5.99
N ALA A 266 13.69 1.35 6.71
CA ALA A 266 15.14 1.47 6.87
C ALA A 266 15.77 0.23 7.54
N VAL A 267 15.17 -0.27 8.63
CA VAL A 267 15.68 -1.47 9.32
C VAL A 267 15.53 -2.73 8.47
N ASN A 268 14.41 -2.89 7.76
CA ASN A 268 14.21 -4.06 6.89
C ASN A 268 15.23 -4.09 5.75
N ILE A 269 15.48 -2.95 5.09
CA ILE A 269 16.50 -2.83 4.04
C ILE A 269 17.89 -3.14 4.59
N ALA A 270 18.24 -2.60 5.76
CA ALA A 270 19.52 -2.88 6.40
C ALA A 270 19.68 -4.38 6.73
N LEU A 271 18.61 -5.02 7.21
CA LEU A 271 18.58 -6.47 7.46
C LEU A 271 18.73 -7.28 6.17
N ASP A 272 18.11 -6.87 5.06
CA ASP A 272 18.26 -7.56 3.78
C ASP A 272 19.71 -7.51 3.27
N LEU A 273 20.34 -6.33 3.32
CA LEU A 273 21.75 -6.18 2.95
C LEU A 273 22.67 -7.01 3.86
N TRP A 274 22.40 -7.02 5.16
CA TRP A 274 23.13 -7.82 6.13
C TRP A 274 22.98 -9.32 5.88
N MET A 275 21.74 -9.79 5.67
CA MET A 275 21.43 -11.20 5.41
C MET A 275 22.00 -11.68 4.08
N LEU A 276 22.08 -10.83 3.06
CA LEU A 276 22.75 -11.13 1.80
C LEU A 276 24.28 -11.22 1.96
N GLY A 277 24.87 -10.40 2.83
CA GLY A 277 26.31 -10.37 3.07
C GLY A 277 26.85 -11.66 3.70
N ILE A 278 26.12 -12.27 4.64
CA ILE A 278 26.54 -13.49 5.35
C ILE A 278 26.87 -14.66 4.39
N PRO A 279 25.96 -15.14 3.51
CA PRO A 279 26.24 -16.24 2.63
C PRO A 279 27.30 -15.89 1.57
N LEU A 280 27.34 -14.64 1.09
CA LEU A 280 28.33 -14.20 0.10
C LEU A 280 29.75 -14.23 0.66
N ALA A 281 29.94 -13.82 1.92
CA ALA A 281 31.23 -13.92 2.61
C ALA A 281 31.68 -15.39 2.76
N GLN A 282 30.75 -16.29 3.09
CA GLN A 282 31.05 -17.73 3.17
C GLN A 282 31.34 -18.35 1.81
N LEU A 283 30.64 -17.89 0.77
CA LEU A 283 30.83 -18.36 -0.59
C LEU A 283 32.24 -18.07 -1.09
N HIS A 284 32.83 -16.92 -0.72
CA HIS A 284 34.19 -16.56 -1.13
C HIS A 284 35.22 -17.64 -0.76
N GLY A 285 35.11 -18.20 0.46
CA GLY A 285 36.03 -19.23 0.96
C GLY A 285 35.77 -20.66 0.45
N LEU A 286 34.66 -20.91 -0.24
CA LEU A 286 34.31 -22.25 -0.71
C LEU A 286 34.98 -22.55 -2.08
N GLN A 287 35.68 -23.70 -2.17
CA GLN A 287 36.34 -24.17 -3.40
C GLN A 287 35.33 -24.73 -4.44
N LEU A 288 34.39 -23.89 -4.89
CA LEU A 288 33.50 -24.22 -6.00
C LEU A 288 34.03 -23.63 -7.31
N HIS A 289 33.82 -24.37 -8.40
CA HIS A 289 34.03 -23.86 -9.75
C HIS A 289 33.21 -22.57 -9.97
N TRP A 290 33.80 -21.54 -10.59
CA TRP A 290 33.25 -20.18 -10.67
C TRP A 290 31.80 -20.11 -11.17
N LYS A 291 31.42 -20.96 -12.14
CA LYS A 291 30.04 -21.08 -12.64
C LYS A 291 29.02 -21.45 -11.55
N LYS A 292 29.35 -22.41 -10.67
CA LYS A 292 28.49 -22.80 -9.54
C LYS A 292 28.45 -21.70 -8.48
N LYS A 293 29.57 -21.00 -8.28
CA LYS A 293 29.66 -19.84 -7.38
C LYS A 293 28.70 -18.74 -7.78
N ILE A 294 28.68 -18.37 -9.07
CA ILE A 294 27.73 -17.37 -9.59
C ILE A 294 26.28 -17.84 -9.45
N SER A 295 25.97 -19.10 -9.79
CA SER A 295 24.61 -19.63 -9.67
C SER A 295 24.08 -19.58 -8.22
N VAL A 296 24.91 -19.93 -7.24
CA VAL A 296 24.54 -19.86 -5.82
C VAL A 296 24.42 -18.40 -5.35
N GLY A 297 25.30 -17.50 -5.82
CA GLY A 297 25.20 -16.06 -5.54
C GLY A 297 23.88 -15.47 -6.03
N ILE A 298 23.49 -15.76 -7.28
CA ILE A 298 22.21 -15.31 -7.85
C ILE A 298 21.03 -15.86 -7.04
N MET A 299 21.08 -17.13 -6.62
CA MET A 299 20.03 -17.72 -5.80
C MET A 299 19.84 -16.98 -4.47
N PHE A 300 20.93 -16.55 -3.81
CA PHE A 300 20.82 -15.76 -2.59
C PHE A 300 20.28 -14.35 -2.85
N CYS A 301 20.69 -13.69 -3.93
CA CYS A 301 20.14 -12.38 -4.29
C CYS A 301 18.62 -12.45 -4.53
N VAL A 302 18.15 -13.45 -5.30
CA VAL A 302 16.71 -13.64 -5.57
C VAL A 302 15.94 -13.99 -4.30
N GLY A 303 16.54 -14.74 -3.37
CA GLY A 303 15.88 -15.07 -2.11
C GLY A 303 15.76 -13.92 -1.11
N THR A 304 16.57 -12.86 -1.27
CA THR A 304 16.56 -11.69 -0.37
C THR A 304 15.69 -10.53 -0.91
N LEU A 305 15.28 -10.59 -2.18
CA LEU A 305 14.59 -9.52 -2.89
C LEU A 305 13.11 -9.87 -3.09
#